data_AF-A0A975ISC0-F1
#
_entry.id   AF-A0A975ISC0-F1
#
_cell.length_a   1.000
_cell.length_b   1.000
_cell.length_c   1.000
_cell.angle_alpha   90.00
_cell.angle_beta   90.00
_cell.angle_gamma   90.00
#
_symmetry.space_group_name_H-M   'P 1'
#
loop_
_entity.id
_entity.type
_entity.pdbx_description
1 polymer ?
#
loop_
_entity_poly.entity_id
_entity_poly.type
_entity_poly.pdbx_seq_one_letter_code
_entity_poly.pdbx_strand_id
1 'polypeptide(L)'
;MKTQTIKVFLIGAMLSTTLSFSQSLEGRLGVEGFSRTTSFKELATVDLFKAFKQGSYSIKFNFRADGINDRNIVLFDMKTTVKYNGKTISQTTRGGWPWLPGDMFVPAEGFDFIPALEKLSTQDTSTEGFLPKGNYEIILETVPSPKQSVKSGIAPATIKFSVQ
;
A
#
# COMPACT_ATOMS: atom_id res chain seq x y z
N MET A 1 -22.91 -63.92 -39.26
CA MET A 1 -23.23 -63.50 -37.87
C MET A 1 -22.18 -64.05 -36.93
N LYS A 2 -21.34 -63.18 -36.36
CA LYS A 2 -20.63 -63.37 -35.07
C LYS A 2 -20.11 -61.99 -34.64
N THR A 3 -20.38 -61.69 -33.38
CA THR A 3 -20.50 -60.38 -32.76
C THR A 3 -19.17 -59.67 -32.56
N GLN A 4 -19.13 -58.36 -32.79
CA GLN A 4 -18.00 -57.48 -32.50
C GLN A 4 -17.79 -57.30 -30.99
N THR A 5 -16.54 -57.30 -30.54
CA THR A 5 -16.17 -56.82 -29.20
C THR A 5 -15.16 -55.69 -29.37
N ILE A 6 -15.66 -54.45 -29.34
CA ILE A 6 -14.84 -53.23 -29.34
C ILE A 6 -14.18 -53.13 -27.96
N LYS A 7 -12.86 -53.24 -27.90
CA LYS A 7 -12.08 -52.94 -26.70
C LYS A 7 -11.95 -51.42 -26.58
N VAL A 8 -12.74 -50.82 -25.70
CA VAL A 8 -12.59 -49.41 -25.32
C VAL A 8 -11.33 -49.30 -24.45
N PHE A 9 -10.28 -48.67 -24.97
CA PHE A 9 -9.08 -48.33 -24.22
C PHE A 9 -9.30 -46.94 -23.61
N LEU A 10 -9.74 -46.89 -22.36
CA LEU A 10 -9.90 -45.65 -21.59
C LEU A 10 -8.51 -45.16 -21.15
N ILE A 11 -7.92 -44.21 -21.88
CA ILE A 11 -6.73 -43.49 -21.41
C ILE A 11 -7.21 -42.46 -20.38
N GLY A 12 -7.11 -42.80 -19.10
CA GLY A 12 -7.38 -41.90 -18.00
C GLY A 12 -6.33 -40.78 -17.94
N ALA A 13 -6.68 -39.59 -18.40
CA ALA A 13 -5.91 -38.39 -18.14
C ALA A 13 -6.03 -38.03 -16.65
N MET A 14 -5.02 -38.37 -15.85
CA MET A 14 -4.84 -37.81 -14.52
C MET A 14 -4.53 -36.32 -14.66
N LEU A 15 -5.57 -35.50 -14.61
CA LEU A 15 -5.45 -34.06 -14.45
C LEU A 15 -5.10 -33.79 -12.98
N SER A 16 -3.82 -33.77 -12.66
CA SER A 16 -3.34 -33.34 -11.34
C SER A 16 -3.60 -31.84 -11.20
N THR A 17 -4.76 -31.49 -10.65
CA THR A 17 -5.06 -30.13 -10.20
C THR A 17 -4.15 -29.84 -9.00
N THR A 18 -3.04 -29.15 -9.25
CA THR A 18 -2.25 -28.59 -8.17
C THR A 18 -3.09 -27.53 -7.48
N LEU A 19 -3.68 -27.89 -6.34
CA LEU A 19 -4.25 -26.94 -5.40
C LEU A 19 -3.10 -26.04 -4.95
N SER A 20 -2.97 -24.89 -5.62
CA SER A 20 -2.06 -23.84 -5.20
C SER A 20 -2.65 -23.24 -3.93
N PHE A 21 -2.28 -23.79 -2.77
CA PHE A 21 -2.51 -23.13 -1.49
C PHE A 21 -1.71 -21.83 -1.53
N SER A 22 -2.37 -20.74 -1.92
CA SER A 22 -1.82 -19.40 -1.71
C SER A 22 -1.62 -19.25 -0.21
N GLN A 23 -0.37 -19.02 0.22
CA GLN A 23 -0.10 -18.62 1.60
C GLN A 23 -0.99 -17.41 1.91
N SER A 24 -1.76 -17.49 2.99
CA SER A 24 -2.62 -16.39 3.39
C SER A 24 -1.74 -15.25 3.91
N LEU A 25 -1.99 -14.02 3.45
CA LEU A 25 -1.46 -12.80 4.06
C LEU A 25 -2.60 -12.17 4.86
N GLU A 26 -2.39 -12.05 6.16
CA GLU A 26 -3.20 -11.21 7.03
C GLU A 26 -2.36 -10.01 7.46
N GLY A 27 -2.95 -8.82 7.43
CA GLY A 27 -2.22 -7.63 7.81
C GLY A 27 -3.08 -6.37 7.81
N ARG A 28 -2.50 -5.31 8.35
CA ARG A 28 -3.13 -4.01 8.47
C ARG A 28 -2.12 -2.91 8.17
N LEU A 29 -2.51 -2.01 7.28
CA LEU A 29 -1.88 -0.71 7.12
C LEU A 29 -2.79 0.33 7.79
N GLY A 30 -2.22 1.18 8.63
CA GLY A 30 -2.96 2.21 9.36
C GLY A 30 -2.18 3.51 9.44
N VAL A 31 -2.89 4.61 9.62
CA VAL A 31 -2.29 5.93 9.91
C VAL A 31 -2.91 6.46 11.20
N GLU A 32 -2.07 6.98 12.08
CA GLU A 32 -2.47 7.58 13.35
C GLU A 32 -2.23 9.08 13.36
N GLY A 33 -3.01 9.77 14.20
CA GLY A 33 -2.96 11.22 14.40
C GLY A 33 -3.81 12.03 13.40
N PHE A 34 -4.39 11.39 12.39
CA PHE A 34 -5.45 11.98 11.56
C PHE A 34 -6.83 11.51 12.02
N SER A 35 -7.72 12.47 12.26
CA SER A 35 -9.16 12.23 12.44
C SER A 35 -9.92 12.40 11.13
N ARG A 36 -11.19 11.95 11.09
CA ARG A 36 -12.09 12.15 9.94
C ARG A 36 -12.35 13.63 9.61
N THR A 37 -12.06 14.54 10.53
CA THR A 37 -12.35 15.97 10.45
C THR A 37 -11.09 16.82 10.55
N THR A 38 -9.92 16.26 10.25
CA THR A 38 -8.66 17.00 10.35
C THR A 38 -8.67 18.17 9.36
N SER A 39 -8.56 19.38 9.88
CA SER A 39 -8.53 20.61 9.07
C SER A 39 -7.46 21.53 9.61
N PHE A 40 -6.72 22.15 8.70
CA PHE A 40 -5.70 23.14 9.01
C PHE A 40 -6.15 24.50 8.47
N LYS A 41 -5.86 25.57 9.21
CA LYS A 41 -6.02 26.93 8.67
C LYS A 41 -5.01 27.14 7.55
N GLU A 42 -3.75 26.86 7.83
CA GLU A 42 -2.64 26.86 6.87
C GLU A 42 -1.77 25.65 7.21
N LEU A 43 -1.16 25.04 6.19
CA LEU A 43 -0.26 23.90 6.36
C LEU A 43 0.86 23.97 5.33
N ALA A 44 2.10 24.13 5.81
CA ALA A 44 3.27 23.97 4.97
C ALA A 44 3.64 22.49 4.83
N THR A 45 4.09 22.08 3.64
CA THR A 45 4.51 20.70 3.39
C THR A 45 5.61 20.25 4.35
N VAL A 46 6.52 21.17 4.71
CA VAL A 46 7.61 20.92 5.67
C VAL A 46 7.11 20.59 7.08
N ASP A 47 6.01 21.21 7.52
CA ASP A 47 5.48 20.98 8.87
C ASP A 47 4.76 19.64 8.94
N LEU A 48 4.05 19.26 7.87
CA LEU A 48 3.50 17.91 7.73
C LEU A 48 4.63 16.87 7.77
N PHE A 49 5.73 17.11 7.06
CA PHE A 49 6.88 16.21 7.07
C PHE A 49 7.48 16.08 8.48
N LYS A 50 7.73 17.21 9.16
CA LYS A 50 8.22 17.23 10.55
C LYS A 50 7.31 16.44 11.50
N ALA A 51 5.99 16.58 11.36
CA ALA A 51 5.02 15.87 12.19
C ALA A 51 5.14 14.34 12.08
N PHE A 52 5.45 13.81 10.88
CA PHE A 52 5.79 12.38 10.72
C PHE A 52 7.14 12.02 11.33
N LYS A 53 8.17 12.87 11.16
CA LYS A 53 9.51 12.61 11.73
C LYS A 53 9.53 12.63 13.26
N GLN A 54 8.67 13.43 13.86
CA GLN A 54 8.56 13.61 15.31
C GLN A 54 7.55 12.63 15.96
N GLY A 55 6.83 11.84 15.15
CA GLY A 55 5.87 10.85 15.64
C GLY A 55 4.49 11.40 16.00
N SER A 56 4.22 12.69 15.76
CA SER A 56 2.86 13.26 15.88
C SER A 56 1.88 12.58 14.93
N TYR A 57 2.38 12.18 13.75
CA TYR A 57 1.70 11.28 12.82
C TYR A 57 2.54 10.03 12.62
N SER A 58 1.90 8.86 12.49
CA SER A 58 2.61 7.61 12.24
C SER A 58 1.87 6.74 11.25
N ILE A 59 2.62 6.00 10.44
CA ILE A 59 2.10 4.95 9.56
C ILE A 59 2.51 3.63 10.19
N LYS A 60 1.53 2.78 10.48
CA LYS A 60 1.73 1.46 11.09
C LYS A 60 1.43 0.40 10.07
N PHE A 61 2.35 -0.53 9.92
CA PHE A 61 2.20 -1.69 9.07
C PHE A 61 2.43 -2.94 9.89
N ASN A 62 1.46 -3.84 9.86
CA ASN A 62 1.56 -5.16 10.44
C ASN A 62 1.18 -6.19 9.40
N PHE A 63 1.92 -7.29 9.33
CA PHE A 63 1.49 -8.45 8.60
C PHE A 63 1.96 -9.76 9.23
N ARG A 64 1.26 -10.83 8.89
CA ARG A 64 1.56 -12.24 9.17
C ARG A 64 1.26 -13.06 7.92
N ALA A 65 2.09 -14.06 7.65
CA ALA A 65 1.86 -14.95 6.52
C ALA A 65 2.25 -16.39 6.87
N ASP A 66 1.54 -17.34 6.28
CA ASP A 66 1.79 -18.76 6.52
C ASP A 66 3.21 -19.16 6.13
N GLY A 67 3.94 -19.77 7.07
CA GLY A 67 5.32 -20.22 6.86
C GLY A 67 6.37 -19.10 6.87
N ILE A 68 6.00 -17.88 7.26
CA ILE A 68 6.91 -16.74 7.39
C ILE A 68 7.03 -16.36 8.88
N ASN A 69 8.26 -16.38 9.41
CA ASN A 69 8.57 -15.99 10.78
C ASN A 69 9.38 -14.68 10.85
N ASP A 70 9.72 -14.26 12.05
CA ASP A 70 10.46 -13.02 12.36
C ASP A 70 11.89 -12.96 11.78
N ARG A 71 12.39 -14.06 11.20
CA ARG A 71 13.69 -14.12 10.50
C ARG A 71 13.56 -14.04 8.99
N ASN A 72 12.34 -14.01 8.46
CA ASN A 72 12.09 -13.90 7.04
C ASN A 72 11.83 -12.43 6.65
N ILE A 73 12.57 -11.96 5.65
CA ILE A 73 12.29 -10.67 5.01
C ILE A 73 11.28 -10.90 3.89
N VAL A 74 10.20 -10.12 3.90
CA VAL A 74 9.23 -10.06 2.80
C VAL A 74 9.34 -8.71 2.14
N LEU A 75 9.36 -8.71 0.81
CA LEU A 75 9.42 -7.47 0.04
C LEU A 75 8.02 -7.00 -0.33
N PHE A 76 7.73 -5.72 -0.09
CA PHE A 76 6.49 -5.08 -0.49
C PHE A 76 6.76 -3.92 -1.45
N ASP A 77 5.89 -3.78 -2.44
CA ASP A 77 5.76 -2.60 -3.26
C ASP A 77 4.80 -1.62 -2.56
N MET A 78 5.29 -0.41 -2.31
CA MET A 78 4.53 0.68 -1.71
C MET A 78 3.91 1.49 -2.83
N LYS A 79 2.57 1.56 -2.91
CA LYS A 79 1.89 2.43 -3.88
C LYS A 79 1.23 3.58 -3.15
N THR A 80 1.29 4.75 -3.77
CA THR A 80 0.73 5.97 -3.20
C THR A 80 -0.04 6.72 -4.26
N THR A 81 -1.25 7.12 -3.90
CA THR A 81 -2.07 8.02 -4.71
C THR A 81 -2.35 9.27 -3.90
N VAL A 82 -1.99 10.44 -4.44
CA VAL A 82 -2.30 11.74 -3.83
C VAL A 82 -3.36 12.43 -4.68
N LYS A 83 -4.46 12.83 -4.04
CA LYS A 83 -5.55 13.58 -4.64
C LYS A 83 -5.71 14.93 -3.98
N TYR A 84 -6.01 15.93 -4.81
CA TYR A 84 -6.37 17.28 -4.41
C TYR A 84 -7.73 17.61 -5.03
N ASN A 85 -8.70 17.98 -4.19
CA ASN A 85 -10.09 18.24 -4.59
C ASN A 85 -10.70 17.11 -5.44
N GLY A 86 -10.41 15.86 -5.07
CA GLY A 86 -10.90 14.66 -5.76
C GLY A 86 -10.13 14.28 -7.03
N LYS A 87 -9.25 15.15 -7.54
CA LYS A 87 -8.41 14.86 -8.71
C LYS A 87 -7.07 14.28 -8.27
N THR A 88 -6.66 13.17 -8.88
CA THR A 88 -5.30 12.62 -8.69
C THR A 88 -4.25 13.60 -9.23
N ILE A 89 -3.34 14.04 -8.36
CA ILE A 89 -2.21 14.92 -8.69
C ILE A 89 -0.87 14.17 -8.72
N SER A 90 -0.80 13.00 -8.08
CA SER A 90 0.37 12.14 -8.13
C SER A 90 -0.03 10.68 -7.90
N GLN A 91 0.68 9.78 -8.58
CA GLN A 91 0.62 8.36 -8.33
C GLN A 91 2.04 7.79 -8.45
N THR A 92 2.54 7.16 -7.39
CA THR A 92 3.89 6.61 -7.32
C THR A 92 3.87 5.15 -6.89
N THR A 93 4.93 4.43 -7.22
CA THR A 93 5.16 3.07 -6.73
C THR A 93 6.64 2.91 -6.44
N ARG A 94 6.97 2.46 -5.23
CA ARG A 94 8.33 2.09 -4.83
C ARG A 94 8.38 0.60 -4.55
N GLY A 95 9.10 -0.13 -5.38
CA GLY A 95 9.19 -1.58 -5.25
C GLY A 95 10.23 -2.05 -4.23
N GLY A 96 10.05 -3.27 -3.74
CA GLY A 96 11.11 -4.02 -3.07
C GLY A 96 11.47 -3.54 -1.67
N TRP A 97 10.54 -2.91 -0.93
CA TRP A 97 10.80 -2.49 0.44
C TRP A 97 10.83 -3.69 1.39
N PRO A 98 11.91 -3.89 2.17
CA PRO A 98 12.03 -5.03 3.06
C PRO A 98 11.26 -4.83 4.36
N TRP A 99 10.45 -5.82 4.72
CA TRP A 99 9.67 -5.84 5.95
C TRP A 99 9.83 -7.16 6.70
N LEU A 100 9.81 -7.06 8.02
CA LEU A 100 9.69 -8.21 8.93
C LEU A 100 8.22 -8.39 9.32
N PRO A 101 7.73 -9.62 9.49
CA PRO A 101 6.40 -9.86 10.05
C PRO A 101 6.26 -9.25 11.45
N GLY A 102 5.04 -8.84 11.81
CA GLY A 102 4.74 -8.16 13.08
C GLY A 102 4.57 -6.65 12.93
N ASP A 103 4.51 -5.95 14.06
CA ASP A 103 4.22 -4.51 14.12
C ASP A 103 5.45 -3.67 13.76
N MET A 104 5.33 -2.90 12.69
CA MET A 104 6.39 -2.04 12.18
C MET A 104 5.89 -0.60 11.97
N PHE A 105 6.77 0.36 12.23
CA PHE A 105 6.58 1.75 11.81
C PHE A 105 7.08 1.92 10.39
N VAL A 106 6.28 2.56 9.54
CA VAL A 106 6.67 2.88 8.17
C VAL A 106 7.09 4.34 8.09
N PRO A 107 8.31 4.65 7.60
CA PRO A 107 8.68 6.03 7.33
C PRO A 107 7.75 6.59 6.24
N ALA A 108 7.27 7.82 6.43
CA ALA A 108 6.45 8.53 5.45
C ALA A 108 7.16 8.64 4.08
N GLU A 109 8.48 8.69 4.09
CA GLU A 109 9.36 8.69 2.93
C GLU A 109 9.20 7.43 2.06
N GLY A 110 8.76 6.31 2.62
CA GLY A 110 8.48 5.08 1.87
C GLY A 110 7.32 5.21 0.88
N PHE A 111 6.48 6.23 1.04
CA PHE A 111 5.27 6.45 0.25
C PHE A 111 5.36 7.67 -0.68
N ASP A 112 6.43 8.47 -0.68
CA ASP A 112 6.63 9.60 -1.62
C ASP A 112 5.47 10.64 -1.71
N PHE A 113 4.56 10.74 -0.74
CA PHE A 113 3.50 11.74 -0.79
C PHE A 113 4.00 13.16 -0.45
N ILE A 114 5.06 13.29 0.37
CA ILE A 114 5.65 14.59 0.72
C ILE A 114 6.19 15.32 -0.52
N PRO A 115 7.01 14.70 -1.39
CA PRO A 115 7.42 15.33 -2.66
C PRO A 115 6.26 15.70 -3.59
N ALA A 116 5.16 14.92 -3.58
CA ALA A 116 3.99 15.23 -4.40
C ALA A 116 3.27 16.49 -3.91
N LEU A 117 3.16 16.64 -2.59
CA LEU A 117 2.60 17.83 -1.93
C LEU A 117 3.49 19.06 -2.15
N GLU A 118 4.82 18.90 -2.09
CA GLU A 118 5.78 19.98 -2.33
C GLU A 118 5.71 20.54 -3.75
N LYS A 119 5.53 19.66 -4.75
CA LYS A 119 5.32 20.07 -6.14
C LYS A 119 4.03 20.86 -6.33
N LEU A 120 3.00 20.57 -5.53
CA LEU A 120 1.76 21.33 -5.56
C LEU A 120 1.93 22.71 -4.89
N SER A 121 2.59 22.77 -3.73
CA SER A 121 2.80 24.03 -2.99
C SER A 121 3.69 25.03 -3.72
N THR A 122 4.60 24.55 -4.57
CA THR A 122 5.51 25.41 -5.36
C THR A 122 4.90 25.92 -6.67
N GLN A 123 3.76 25.37 -7.09
CA GLN A 123 3.01 25.91 -8.25
C GLN A 123 2.22 27.16 -7.90
N ASP A 124 1.75 27.27 -6.66
CA ASP A 124 1.28 28.52 -6.09
C ASP A 124 2.53 29.30 -5.69
N THR A 125 2.69 30.54 -6.14
CA THR A 125 3.89 31.39 -6.00
C THR A 125 4.30 31.74 -4.55
N SER A 126 3.80 31.00 -3.55
CA SER A 126 4.13 31.17 -2.13
C SER A 126 5.58 30.76 -1.86
N THR A 127 6.37 31.68 -1.31
CA THR A 127 7.76 31.45 -0.90
C THR A 127 7.89 30.51 0.30
N GLU A 128 6.79 30.16 0.96
CA GLU A 128 6.77 29.41 2.22
C GLU A 128 6.33 27.94 2.07
N GLY A 129 6.01 27.49 0.86
CA GLY A 129 5.66 26.08 0.60
C GLY A 129 4.33 25.66 1.25
N PHE A 130 3.38 26.59 1.38
CA PHE A 130 2.04 26.30 1.87
C PHE A 130 1.23 25.50 0.85
N LEU A 131 0.44 24.56 1.35
CA LEU A 131 -0.51 23.85 0.54
C LEU A 131 -1.69 24.74 0.15
N PRO A 132 -2.14 24.70 -1.12
CA PRO A 132 -3.35 25.39 -1.54
C PRO A 132 -4.57 24.99 -0.71
N LYS A 133 -5.52 25.90 -0.57
CA LYS A 133 -6.79 25.63 0.12
C LYS A 133 -7.58 24.54 -0.61
N GLY A 134 -8.09 23.57 0.13
CA GLY A 134 -8.88 22.48 -0.44
C GLY A 134 -8.79 21.17 0.34
N ASN A 135 -9.28 20.10 -0.28
CA ASN A 135 -9.38 18.78 0.31
C ASN A 135 -8.28 17.86 -0.23
N TYR A 136 -7.62 17.16 0.67
CA TYR A 136 -6.53 16.24 0.37
C TYR A 136 -6.90 14.82 0.76
N GLU A 137 -6.64 13.87 -0.14
CA GLU A 137 -6.77 12.44 0.11
C GLU A 137 -5.47 11.75 -0.34
N ILE A 138 -4.78 11.10 0.61
CA ILE A 138 -3.56 10.32 0.36
C ILE A 138 -3.90 8.86 0.64
N ILE A 139 -3.86 8.03 -0.40
CA ILE A 139 -4.14 6.60 -0.33
C ILE A 139 -2.81 5.87 -0.34
N LEU A 140 -2.58 5.07 0.69
CA LEU A 140 -1.37 4.29 0.91
C LEU A 140 -1.70 2.81 0.73
N GLU A 141 -0.94 2.12 -0.10
CA GLU A 141 -1.11 0.70 -0.41
C GLU A 141 0.19 -0.07 -0.21
N THR A 142 0.07 -1.30 0.24
CA THR A 142 1.18 -2.26 0.38
C THR A 142 0.79 -3.55 -0.33
N VAL A 143 1.60 -3.94 -1.32
CA VAL A 143 1.36 -5.16 -2.10
C VAL A 143 2.64 -5.99 -2.07
N PRO A 144 2.61 -7.31 -1.82
CA PRO A 144 3.80 -8.14 -1.95
C PRO A 144 4.47 -7.93 -3.30
N SER A 145 5.79 -7.75 -3.30
CA SER A 145 6.56 -7.57 -4.53
C SER A 145 6.45 -8.82 -5.43
N PRO A 146 6.68 -8.69 -6.75
CA PRO A 146 6.70 -9.84 -7.64
C PRO A 146 7.66 -10.94 -7.15
N LYS A 147 7.29 -12.20 -7.41
CA LYS A 147 8.07 -13.41 -7.06
C LYS A 147 8.18 -13.70 -5.55
N GLN A 148 7.43 -13.01 -4.69
CA GLN A 148 7.24 -13.41 -3.29
C GLN A 148 6.28 -14.61 -3.21
N SER A 149 6.43 -15.45 -2.18
CA SER A 149 5.53 -16.58 -1.92
C SER A 149 4.14 -16.14 -1.43
N VAL A 150 4.06 -14.91 -0.92
CA VAL A 150 2.85 -14.23 -0.46
C VAL A 150 2.14 -13.53 -1.63
N LYS A 151 0.83 -13.73 -1.79
CA LYS A 151 0.09 -13.24 -2.98
C LYS A 151 -1.09 -12.31 -2.69
N SER A 152 -1.68 -12.32 -1.49
CA SER A 152 -2.78 -11.39 -1.16
C SER A 152 -2.24 -10.01 -0.78
N GLY A 153 -3.03 -8.96 -1.06
CA GLY A 153 -2.71 -7.58 -0.69
C GLY A 153 -3.33 -7.20 0.66
N ILE A 154 -2.79 -6.16 1.29
CA ILE A 154 -3.32 -5.58 2.54
C ILE A 154 -4.21 -4.39 2.19
N ALA A 155 -5.30 -4.21 2.94
CA ALA A 155 -6.22 -3.10 2.72
C ALA A 155 -5.48 -1.74 2.80
N PRO A 156 -5.82 -0.79 1.92
CA PRO A 156 -5.17 0.51 1.91
C PRO A 156 -5.47 1.30 3.19
N ALA A 157 -4.54 2.16 3.56
CA ALA A 157 -4.80 3.22 4.52
C ALA A 157 -5.06 4.54 3.78
N THR A 158 -5.87 5.42 4.37
CA THR A 158 -6.16 6.72 3.76
C THR A 158 -6.01 7.84 4.76
N ILE A 159 -5.22 8.84 4.39
CA ILE A 159 -5.08 10.11 5.10
C ILE A 159 -6.01 11.11 4.44
N LYS A 160 -6.88 11.74 5.23
CA LYS A 160 -7.79 12.80 4.77
C LYS A 160 -7.61 14.03 5.64
N PHE A 161 -7.43 15.17 4.99
CA PHE A 161 -7.42 16.47 5.67
C PHE A 161 -7.85 17.59 4.70
N SER A 162 -8.16 18.75 5.26
CA SER A 162 -8.44 19.97 4.50
C SER A 162 -7.57 21.14 4.95
N VAL A 163 -7.35 22.09 4.03
CA VAL A 163 -6.71 23.39 4.30
C VAL A 163 -7.72 24.49 3.96
N GLN A 164 -7.96 25.44 4.88
CA GLN A 164 -9.09 26.38 4.85
C GLN A 164 -8.73 27.82 4.50
#